data_AF-A0AAE3E759-F1
#
_entry.id   AF-A0AAE3E759-F1
#
_cell.length_a   1.000
_cell.length_b   1.000
_cell.length_c   1.000
_cell.angle_alpha   90.00
_cell.angle_beta   90.00
_cell.angle_gamma   90.00
#
_symmetry.space_group_name_H-M   'P 1'
#
loop_
_entity.id
_entity.type
_entity.pdbx_description
1 polymer ?
#
loop_
_entity_poly.entity_id
_entity_poly.type
_entity_poly.pdbx_seq_one_letter_code
_entity_poly.pdbx_strand_id
1 'polypeptide(L)'
;MWLGDIAVLDDKTKNILKPFNVESDHLLIDSDFYRAQLRCVFSKPIAEKQILLNKEIFIKNIKKKYNIDIYHLAEECVMHEKKIKHPVIFSEQNISEVINAYDKVLIEGFDVEQMRKLYEKLYCEQKRDCNYKKWQSIKLLEAILQMLSCKVLSMDVRMIMSPLYILHDYRIFFDHLLSLKKMDDIKRHIVETLGVSSFDEQEEIYSEEIRRLGILFDCFAILSK
;
A
#
# COMPACT_ATOMS: atom_id res chain seq x y z
N MET A 1 -39.98 7.41 26.06
CA MET A 1 -40.37 7.11 24.67
C MET A 1 -39.08 6.93 23.90
N TRP A 2 -38.75 5.71 23.50
CA TRP A 2 -37.53 5.47 22.71
C TRP A 2 -37.82 5.84 21.25
N LEU A 3 -36.78 6.21 20.48
CA LEU A 3 -36.94 6.70 19.08
C LEU A 3 -37.74 5.75 18.17
N GLY A 4 -37.72 4.44 18.45
CA GLY A 4 -38.51 3.44 17.72
C GLY A 4 -40.02 3.56 17.89
N ASP A 5 -40.49 4.08 19.04
CA ASP A 5 -41.92 4.20 19.36
C ASP A 5 -42.59 5.32 18.53
N ILE A 6 -41.81 6.27 18.02
CA ILE A 6 -42.32 7.38 17.20
C ILE A 6 -42.65 6.90 15.78
N ALA A 7 -41.97 5.85 15.28
CA ALA A 7 -42.19 5.33 13.94
C ALA A 7 -43.61 4.76 13.74
N VAL A 8 -44.22 4.24 14.81
CA VAL A 8 -45.57 3.63 14.78
C VAL A 8 -46.71 4.64 14.97
N LEU A 9 -46.41 5.92 15.22
CA LEU A 9 -47.43 6.97 15.35
C LEU A 9 -48.01 7.40 13.99
N ASP A 10 -49.21 7.95 13.99
CA ASP A 10 -49.82 8.53 12.80
C ASP A 10 -49.12 9.84 12.37
N ASP A 11 -49.28 10.22 11.10
CA ASP A 11 -48.57 11.36 10.51
C ASP A 11 -48.94 12.70 11.17
N LYS A 12 -50.17 12.84 11.69
CA LYS A 12 -50.60 14.07 12.36
C LYS A 12 -49.84 14.22 13.68
N THR A 13 -49.76 13.15 14.46
CA THR A 13 -49.00 13.14 15.72
C THR A 13 -47.50 13.35 15.47
N LYS A 14 -46.92 12.69 14.45
CA LYS A 14 -45.52 12.91 14.05
C LYS A 14 -45.25 14.36 13.68
N ASN A 15 -46.15 15.01 12.94
CA ASN A 15 -45.99 16.41 12.52
C ASN A 15 -46.10 17.40 13.70
N ILE A 16 -46.85 17.06 14.75
CA ILE A 16 -46.90 17.86 15.99
C ILE A 16 -45.58 17.75 16.77
N LEU A 17 -44.93 16.58 16.75
CA LEU A 17 -43.69 16.34 17.50
C LEU A 17 -42.43 16.89 16.78
N LYS A 18 -42.45 17.01 15.45
CA LYS A 18 -41.30 17.49 14.65
C LYS A 18 -40.66 18.81 15.14
N PRO A 19 -41.42 19.87 15.49
CA PRO A 19 -40.84 21.12 15.97
C PRO A 19 -40.13 21.01 17.32
N PHE A 20 -40.43 19.96 18.10
CA PHE A 20 -39.78 19.68 19.39
C PHE A 20 -38.55 18.78 19.25
N ASN A 21 -38.19 18.39 18.03
CA ASN A 21 -36.99 17.60 17.78
C ASN A 21 -35.76 18.48 18.01
N VAL A 22 -34.99 18.14 19.04
CA VAL A 22 -33.70 18.78 19.34
C VAL A 22 -32.61 18.00 18.62
N GLU A 23 -31.63 18.67 18.04
CA GLU A 23 -30.45 17.98 17.52
C GLU A 23 -29.76 17.22 18.67
N SER A 24 -29.42 15.97 18.41
CA SER A 24 -28.70 15.14 19.38
C SER A 24 -27.35 15.79 19.68
N ASP A 25 -27.10 16.11 20.94
CA ASP A 25 -25.79 16.54 21.44
C ASP A 25 -24.78 15.38 21.50
N HIS A 26 -25.25 14.14 21.38
CA HIS A 26 -24.41 12.96 21.28
C HIS A 26 -23.85 12.80 19.86
N LEU A 27 -22.53 12.97 19.73
CA LEU A 27 -21.71 12.71 18.53
C LEU A 27 -21.53 11.19 18.24
N LEU A 28 -22.40 10.33 18.76
CA LEU A 28 -22.26 8.86 18.63
C LEU A 28 -22.16 8.45 17.16
N ILE A 29 -22.90 9.11 16.27
CA ILE A 29 -22.87 8.85 14.82
C ILE A 29 -21.66 9.43 14.09
N ASP A 30 -20.77 10.17 14.77
CA ASP A 30 -19.53 10.69 14.17
C ASP A 30 -18.37 9.72 14.33
N SER A 31 -18.51 8.72 15.20
CA SER A 31 -17.58 7.60 15.26
C SER A 31 -17.86 6.60 14.14
N ASP A 32 -16.85 6.29 13.34
CA ASP A 32 -16.93 5.24 12.33
C ASP A 32 -17.32 3.87 12.92
N PHE A 33 -16.98 3.60 14.18
CA PHE A 33 -17.39 2.38 14.89
C PHE A 33 -18.91 2.28 15.03
N TYR A 34 -19.56 3.33 15.55
CA TYR A 34 -21.01 3.34 15.73
C TYR A 34 -21.76 3.50 14.40
N ARG A 35 -21.19 4.24 13.42
CA ARG A 35 -21.75 4.26 12.05
C ARG A 35 -21.73 2.86 11.44
N ALA A 36 -20.65 2.10 11.63
CA ALA A 36 -20.58 0.73 11.12
C ALA A 36 -21.61 -0.18 11.77
N GLN A 37 -21.75 -0.12 13.10
CA GLN A 37 -22.72 -0.93 13.84
C GLN A 37 -24.17 -0.56 13.54
N LEU A 38 -24.49 0.74 13.44
CA LEU A 38 -25.87 1.21 13.30
C LEU A 38 -26.34 1.28 11.84
N ARG A 39 -25.43 1.55 10.89
CA ARG A 39 -25.76 1.73 9.46
C ARG A 39 -25.33 0.56 8.58
N CYS A 40 -24.76 -0.51 9.16
CA CYS A 40 -24.15 -1.62 8.42
C CYS A 40 -23.11 -1.16 7.39
N VAL A 41 -22.45 -0.03 7.65
CA VAL A 41 -21.40 0.51 6.78
C VAL A 41 -20.10 -0.16 7.18
N PHE A 42 -19.63 -1.12 6.37
CA PHE A 42 -18.34 -1.76 6.63
C PHE A 42 -17.22 -0.71 6.65
N SER A 43 -16.31 -0.84 7.61
CA SER A 43 -15.10 -0.04 7.65
C SER A 43 -14.30 -0.24 6.36
N LYS A 44 -13.56 0.79 5.95
CA LYS A 44 -12.61 0.64 4.86
C LYS A 44 -11.63 -0.48 5.20
N PRO A 45 -11.24 -1.32 4.23
CA PRO A 45 -10.21 -2.32 4.46
C PRO A 45 -8.91 -1.68 4.92
N ILE A 46 -8.17 -2.38 5.78
CA ILE A 46 -6.85 -1.98 6.26
C ILE A 46 -5.91 -1.87 5.05
N ALA A 47 -5.36 -0.69 4.80
CA ALA A 47 -4.54 -0.40 3.63
C ALA A 47 -3.34 -1.35 3.54
N GLU A 48 -2.73 -1.64 4.69
CA GLU A 48 -1.56 -2.49 4.82
C GLU A 48 -1.82 -3.91 4.32
N LYS A 49 -3.00 -4.46 4.65
CA LYS A 49 -3.42 -5.79 4.21
C LYS A 49 -3.85 -5.80 2.76
N GLN A 50 -4.43 -4.71 2.26
CA GLN A 50 -4.79 -4.62 0.84
C GLN A 50 -3.57 -4.65 -0.08
N ILE A 51 -2.47 -4.01 0.31
CA ILE A 51 -1.20 -4.09 -0.44
C ILE A 51 -0.76 -5.54 -0.62
N LEU A 52 -0.80 -6.34 0.46
CA LEU A 52 -0.43 -7.76 0.43
C LEU A 52 -1.36 -8.58 -0.47
N LEU A 53 -2.68 -8.39 -0.32
CA LEU A 53 -3.68 -9.06 -1.16
C LEU A 53 -3.48 -8.72 -2.64
N ASN A 54 -3.21 -7.46 -2.97
CA ASN A 54 -2.96 -7.03 -4.32
C ASN A 54 -1.66 -7.62 -4.90
N LYS A 55 -0.60 -7.75 -4.08
CA LYS A 55 0.60 -8.49 -4.46
C LYS A 55 0.27 -9.95 -4.79
N GLU A 56 -0.51 -10.64 -3.97
CA GLU A 56 -0.92 -12.03 -4.23
C GLU A 56 -1.73 -12.15 -5.52
N ILE A 57 -2.66 -11.21 -5.76
CA ILE A 57 -3.44 -11.13 -6.99
C ILE A 57 -2.52 -10.95 -8.20
N PHE A 58 -1.56 -10.03 -8.12
CA PHE A 58 -0.57 -9.82 -9.17
C PHE A 58 0.20 -11.12 -9.49
N ILE A 59 0.76 -11.77 -8.48
CA ILE A 59 1.50 -13.03 -8.63
C ILE A 59 0.61 -14.11 -9.28
N LYS A 60 -0.62 -14.26 -8.80
CA LYS A 60 -1.58 -15.24 -9.32
C LYS A 60 -1.94 -14.96 -10.78
N ASN A 61 -2.14 -13.70 -11.14
CA ASN A 61 -2.44 -13.29 -12.51
C ASN A 61 -1.27 -13.60 -13.45
N ILE A 62 -0.04 -13.28 -13.05
CA ILE A 62 1.17 -13.61 -13.80
C ILE A 62 1.30 -15.12 -14.00
N LYS A 63 1.14 -15.91 -12.93
CA LYS A 63 1.19 -17.37 -12.99
C LYS A 63 0.15 -17.93 -13.94
N LYS A 64 -1.08 -17.43 -13.88
CA LYS A 64 -2.18 -17.83 -14.78
C LYS A 64 -1.91 -17.48 -16.24
N LYS A 65 -1.39 -16.28 -16.52
CA LYS A 65 -1.25 -15.73 -17.88
C LYS A 65 0.03 -16.20 -18.58
N TYR A 66 1.11 -16.35 -17.84
CA TYR A 66 2.43 -16.63 -18.38
C TYR A 66 2.99 -18.00 -17.97
N ASN A 67 2.35 -18.71 -17.04
CA ASN A 67 2.86 -19.95 -16.44
C ASN A 67 4.25 -19.78 -15.81
N ILE A 68 4.48 -18.63 -15.18
CA ILE A 68 5.72 -18.28 -14.48
C ILE A 68 5.32 -17.93 -13.04
N ASP A 69 5.93 -18.62 -12.08
CA ASP A 69 5.75 -18.32 -10.67
C ASP A 69 6.86 -17.37 -10.21
N ILE A 70 6.49 -16.13 -9.87
CA ILE A 70 7.44 -15.08 -9.47
C ILE A 70 7.53 -14.93 -7.95
N TYR A 71 6.85 -15.79 -7.17
CA TYR A 71 6.87 -15.73 -5.72
C TYR A 71 8.10 -16.43 -5.14
N HIS A 72 8.73 -15.82 -4.13
CA HIS A 72 9.90 -16.35 -3.47
C HIS A 72 9.68 -16.43 -1.95
N LEU A 73 10.28 -17.44 -1.30
CA LEU A 73 10.30 -17.59 0.16
C LEU A 73 8.92 -17.43 0.80
N ALA A 74 7.96 -18.26 0.37
CA ALA A 74 6.56 -18.13 0.76
C ALA A 74 6.37 -18.21 2.28
N GLU A 75 7.04 -19.16 2.93
CA GLU A 75 6.92 -19.38 4.38
C GLU A 75 7.52 -18.21 5.17
N GLU A 76 8.68 -17.73 4.76
CA GLU A 76 9.35 -16.58 5.38
C GLU A 76 8.58 -15.28 5.15
N CYS A 77 8.00 -15.08 3.96
CA CYS A 77 7.11 -13.95 3.67
C CYS A 77 5.93 -13.94 4.64
N VAL A 78 5.25 -15.06 4.84
CA VAL A 78 4.13 -15.17 5.79
C VAL A 78 4.56 -14.81 7.21
N MET A 79 5.79 -15.11 7.61
CA MET A 79 6.31 -14.72 8.93
C MET A 79 6.55 -13.21 9.03
N HIS A 80 7.00 -12.56 7.96
CA HIS A 80 7.16 -11.11 7.90
C HIS A 80 5.81 -10.36 7.78
N GLU A 81 4.84 -10.91 7.07
CA GLU A 81 3.49 -10.34 6.93
C GLU A 81 2.73 -10.21 8.26
N LYS A 82 3.04 -11.07 9.24
CA LYS A 82 2.51 -10.98 10.61
C LYS A 82 3.01 -9.74 11.37
N LYS A 83 4.18 -9.22 10.98
CA LYS A 83 4.79 -8.01 11.56
C LYS A 83 4.22 -6.73 10.94
N ILE A 84 3.62 -6.83 9.75
CA ILE A 84 2.94 -5.72 9.08
C ILE A 84 1.60 -5.45 9.81
N LYS A 85 1.62 -4.42 10.66
CA LYS A 85 0.49 -3.91 11.41
C LYS A 85 0.52 -2.39 11.34
N HIS A 86 -0.66 -1.77 11.39
CA HIS A 86 -0.77 -0.33 11.53
C HIS A 86 -0.11 0.11 12.86
N PRO A 87 0.88 1.01 12.85
CA PRO A 87 1.53 1.49 14.06
C PRO A 87 0.53 2.21 14.96
N VAL A 88 0.60 1.98 16.28
CA VAL A 88 -0.15 2.76 17.27
C VAL A 88 0.62 4.02 17.67
N ILE A 89 1.94 3.96 17.62
CA ILE A 89 2.86 5.06 17.93
C ILE A 89 3.83 5.18 16.76
N PHE A 90 3.85 6.33 16.10
CA PHE A 90 4.70 6.64 14.97
C PHE A 90 6.10 7.10 15.42
N SER A 91 6.86 6.18 16.00
CA SER A 91 8.30 6.39 16.27
C SER A 91 9.14 5.75 15.17
N GLU A 92 10.36 6.26 14.98
CA GLU A 92 11.34 5.67 14.04
C GLU A 92 11.50 4.16 14.25
N GLN A 93 11.57 3.71 15.52
CA GLN A 93 11.70 2.29 15.84
C GLN A 93 10.51 1.47 15.35
N ASN A 94 9.28 1.89 15.68
CA ASN A 94 8.08 1.13 15.32
C ASN A 94 7.85 1.11 13.80
N ILE A 95 8.15 2.23 13.13
CA ILE A 95 8.05 2.32 11.67
C ILE A 95 9.11 1.44 11.01
N SER A 96 10.35 1.43 11.52
CA SER A 96 11.41 0.61 10.96
C SER A 96 11.04 -0.88 10.94
N GLU A 97 10.39 -1.39 11.98
CA GLU A 97 9.94 -2.78 12.02
C GLU A 97 8.93 -3.11 10.89
N VAL A 98 7.97 -2.21 10.66
CA VAL A 98 6.93 -2.40 9.64
C VAL A 98 7.50 -2.21 8.23
N ILE A 99 8.34 -1.19 8.04
CA ILE A 99 8.99 -0.91 6.75
C ILE A 99 9.96 -2.02 6.37
N ASN A 100 10.74 -2.54 7.31
CA ASN A 100 11.62 -3.68 7.07
C ASN A 100 10.82 -4.95 6.73
N ALA A 101 9.67 -5.16 7.36
CA ALA A 101 8.78 -6.26 6.98
C ALA A 101 8.23 -6.07 5.56
N TYR A 102 7.89 -4.84 5.18
CA TYR A 102 7.45 -4.51 3.83
C TYR A 102 8.54 -4.69 2.78
N ASP A 103 9.76 -4.20 2.98
CA ASP A 103 10.86 -4.39 2.03
C ASP A 103 11.11 -5.90 1.79
N LYS A 104 11.15 -6.70 2.85
CA LYS A 104 11.29 -8.16 2.72
C LYS A 104 10.15 -8.80 1.94
N VAL A 105 8.90 -8.41 2.18
CA VAL A 105 7.77 -9.03 1.50
C VAL A 105 7.59 -8.50 0.07
N LEU A 106 7.74 -7.20 -0.15
CA LEU A 106 7.42 -6.53 -1.42
C LEU A 106 8.61 -6.41 -2.38
N ILE A 107 9.84 -6.67 -1.92
CA ILE A 107 11.05 -6.57 -2.74
C ILE A 107 11.80 -7.90 -2.72
N GLU A 108 12.16 -8.44 -1.55
CA GLU A 108 12.87 -9.73 -1.45
C GLU A 108 11.96 -10.94 -1.72
N GLY A 109 10.65 -10.81 -1.48
CA GLY A 109 9.65 -11.86 -1.69
C GLY A 109 9.34 -12.17 -3.16
N PHE A 110 10.10 -11.61 -4.10
CA PHE A 110 10.01 -11.91 -5.53
C PHE A 110 11.23 -12.69 -6.03
N ASP A 111 10.99 -13.72 -6.83
CA ASP A 111 12.06 -14.54 -7.40
C ASP A 111 12.65 -13.78 -8.60
N VAL A 112 13.88 -13.30 -8.43
CA VAL A 112 14.57 -12.48 -9.43
C VAL A 112 14.79 -13.24 -10.74
N GLU A 113 15.07 -14.54 -10.69
CA GLU A 113 15.27 -15.34 -11.92
C GLU A 113 13.96 -15.54 -12.67
N GLN A 114 12.86 -15.76 -11.94
CA GLN A 114 11.54 -15.90 -12.56
C GLN A 114 11.02 -14.56 -13.09
N MET A 115 11.30 -13.45 -12.41
CA MET A 115 11.01 -12.11 -12.91
C MET A 115 11.80 -11.79 -14.20
N ARG A 116 13.06 -12.23 -14.32
CA ARG A 116 13.82 -12.10 -15.58
C ARG A 116 13.19 -12.90 -16.71
N LYS A 117 12.76 -14.14 -16.46
CA LYS A 117 12.02 -14.94 -17.46
C LYS A 117 10.71 -14.25 -17.88
N LEU A 118 10.00 -13.63 -16.93
CA LEU A 118 8.80 -12.85 -17.24
C LEU A 118 9.14 -11.64 -18.10
N TYR A 119 10.18 -10.88 -17.75
CA TYR A 119 10.67 -9.76 -18.54
C TYR A 119 10.99 -10.17 -19.98
N GLU A 120 11.73 -11.26 -20.17
CA GLU A 120 12.07 -11.81 -21.49
C GLU A 120 10.82 -12.23 -22.28
N LYS A 121 9.76 -12.66 -21.61
CA LYS A 121 8.48 -13.01 -22.23
C LYS A 121 7.64 -11.78 -22.60
N LEU A 122 7.77 -10.68 -21.86
CA LEU A 122 7.08 -9.42 -22.13
C LEU A 122 7.76 -8.58 -23.22
N TYR A 123 9.10 -8.63 -23.28
CA TYR A 123 9.90 -7.84 -24.21
C TYR A 123 10.47 -8.72 -25.34
N CYS A 124 10.24 -8.30 -26.59
CA CYS A 124 10.95 -8.87 -27.73
C CYS A 124 12.46 -8.58 -27.61
N GLU A 125 13.30 -9.47 -28.13
CA GLU A 125 14.76 -9.42 -27.95
C GLU A 125 15.39 -8.07 -28.30
N GLN A 126 14.88 -7.41 -29.34
CA GLN A 126 15.39 -6.11 -29.82
C GLN A 126 15.05 -4.94 -28.89
N LYS A 127 14.04 -5.09 -28.03
CA LYS A 127 13.60 -4.07 -27.06
C LYS A 127 14.11 -4.34 -25.65
N ARG A 128 14.86 -5.42 -25.44
CA ARG A 128 15.44 -5.73 -24.13
C ARG A 128 16.61 -4.79 -23.85
N ASP A 129 16.67 -4.29 -22.63
CA ASP A 129 17.82 -3.52 -22.15
C ASP A 129 19.06 -4.41 -22.13
N CYS A 130 20.26 -3.90 -22.38
CA CYS A 130 21.48 -4.73 -22.37
C CYS A 130 21.90 -5.19 -20.96
N ASN A 131 21.41 -4.52 -19.91
CA ASN A 131 21.80 -4.74 -18.52
C ASN A 131 20.72 -5.45 -17.69
N TYR A 132 19.58 -5.85 -18.26
CA TYR A 132 18.47 -6.45 -17.48
C TYR A 132 18.88 -7.66 -16.62
N LYS A 133 19.90 -8.40 -17.06
CA LYS A 133 20.45 -9.54 -16.31
C LYS A 133 21.07 -9.14 -14.96
N LYS A 134 21.51 -7.89 -14.81
CA LYS A 134 22.07 -7.35 -13.55
C LYS A 134 20.99 -6.74 -12.64
N TRP A 135 19.78 -6.53 -13.15
CA TRP A 135 18.71 -5.91 -12.38
C TRP A 135 18.22 -6.83 -11.26
N GLN A 136 17.80 -6.18 -10.18
CA GLN A 136 17.15 -6.77 -9.02
C GLN A 136 15.65 -6.45 -9.04
N SER A 137 14.93 -6.87 -8.00
CA SER A 137 13.46 -6.85 -7.94
C SER A 137 12.83 -5.51 -8.32
N ILE A 138 13.26 -4.39 -7.74
CA ILE A 138 12.63 -3.07 -7.99
C ILE A 138 12.72 -2.68 -9.48
N LYS A 139 13.90 -2.78 -10.08
CA LYS A 139 14.14 -2.49 -11.50
C LYS A 139 13.35 -3.42 -12.43
N LEU A 140 13.24 -4.70 -12.08
CA LEU A 140 12.46 -5.66 -12.85
C LEU A 140 10.96 -5.37 -12.77
N LEU A 141 10.45 -5.06 -11.57
CA LEU A 141 9.07 -4.65 -11.35
C LEU A 141 8.74 -3.37 -12.12
N GLU A 142 9.64 -2.38 -12.13
CA GLU A 142 9.49 -1.15 -12.91
C GLU A 142 9.33 -1.45 -14.40
N ALA A 143 10.21 -2.30 -14.95
CA ALA A 143 10.14 -2.69 -16.36
C ALA A 143 8.89 -3.52 -16.69
N ILE A 144 8.49 -4.43 -15.80
CA ILE A 144 7.25 -5.21 -15.95
C ILE A 144 6.05 -4.27 -15.95
N LEU A 145 5.98 -3.32 -15.00
CA LEU A 145 4.90 -2.34 -14.91
C LEU A 145 4.85 -1.48 -16.18
N GLN A 146 5.99 -1.04 -16.69
CA GLN A 146 6.10 -0.26 -17.92
C GLN A 146 5.48 -0.99 -19.13
N MET A 147 5.66 -2.31 -19.25
CA MET A 147 5.03 -3.07 -20.33
C MET A 147 3.54 -3.30 -20.10
N LEU A 148 3.14 -3.59 -18.87
CA LEU A 148 1.74 -3.77 -18.54
C LEU A 148 0.93 -2.47 -18.74
N SER A 149 1.55 -1.32 -18.49
CA SER A 149 0.95 0.01 -18.65
C SER A 149 1.01 0.56 -20.08
N CYS A 150 1.65 -0.10 -21.05
CA CYS A 150 1.78 0.39 -22.42
C CYS A 150 0.45 0.70 -23.13
N LYS A 151 -0.67 0.13 -22.65
CA LYS A 151 -2.02 0.40 -23.18
C LYS A 151 -2.75 1.55 -22.46
N VAL A 152 -2.19 2.07 -21.38
CA VAL A 152 -2.75 3.15 -20.57
C VAL A 152 -1.96 4.43 -20.85
N LEU A 153 -2.56 5.37 -21.56
CA LEU A 153 -1.99 6.70 -21.75
C LEU A 153 -1.88 7.40 -20.38
N SER A 154 -0.78 8.12 -20.16
CA SER A 154 -0.49 9.03 -19.03
C SER A 154 -0.04 8.45 -17.68
N MET A 155 0.41 7.19 -17.60
CA MET A 155 0.96 6.65 -16.35
C MET A 155 2.45 6.99 -16.18
N ASP A 156 2.83 7.76 -15.17
CA ASP A 156 4.25 7.94 -14.77
C ASP A 156 4.71 6.77 -13.90
N VAL A 157 5.29 5.77 -14.57
CA VAL A 157 5.77 4.53 -13.93
C VAL A 157 6.86 4.82 -12.89
N ARG A 158 7.72 5.82 -13.10
CA ARG A 158 8.80 6.13 -12.15
C ARG A 158 8.23 6.66 -10.84
N MET A 159 7.25 7.57 -10.94
CA MET A 159 6.56 8.09 -9.77
C MET A 159 5.81 6.98 -9.02
N ILE A 160 5.15 6.08 -9.73
CA ILE A 160 4.40 4.95 -9.14
C ILE A 160 5.33 3.93 -8.47
N MET A 161 6.54 3.73 -9.00
CA MET A 161 7.55 2.83 -8.43
C MET A 161 8.34 3.43 -7.26
N SER A 162 8.34 4.76 -7.11
CA SER A 162 9.06 5.49 -6.04
C SER A 162 8.91 4.89 -4.62
N PRO A 163 7.73 4.46 -4.14
CA PRO A 163 7.61 3.88 -2.79
C PRO A 163 8.52 2.65 -2.56
N LEU A 164 8.74 1.79 -3.56
CA LEU A 164 9.67 0.65 -3.36
C LEU A 164 11.12 1.11 -3.14
N TYR A 165 11.54 2.21 -3.77
CA TYR A 165 12.85 2.78 -3.51
C TYR A 165 12.91 3.41 -2.11
N ILE A 166 11.82 4.03 -1.66
CA ILE A 166 11.71 4.61 -0.31
C ILE A 166 11.74 3.52 0.78
N LEU A 167 11.03 2.41 0.60
CA LEU A 167 11.14 1.24 1.49
C LEU A 167 12.59 0.77 1.62
N HIS A 168 13.29 0.67 0.49
CA HIS A 168 14.67 0.20 0.47
C HIS A 168 15.63 1.18 1.15
N ASP A 169 15.47 2.47 0.88
CA ASP A 169 16.25 3.53 1.53
C ASP A 169 16.02 3.57 3.03
N TYR A 170 14.77 3.41 3.48
CA TYR A 170 14.43 3.31 4.89
C TYR A 170 15.09 2.12 5.56
N ARG A 171 15.06 0.96 4.92
CA ARG A 171 15.77 -0.22 5.40
C ARG A 171 17.27 0.03 5.49
N ILE A 172 17.87 0.65 4.47
CA ILE A 172 19.30 1.00 4.49
C ILE A 172 19.60 1.93 5.66
N PHE A 173 18.76 2.94 5.89
CA PHE A 173 18.90 3.91 6.95
C PHE A 173 18.91 3.28 8.35
N PHE A 174 18.03 2.30 8.60
CA PHE A 174 17.90 1.67 9.92
C PHE A 174 18.81 0.46 10.14
N ASP A 175 19.08 -0.34 9.11
CA ASP A 175 19.80 -1.61 9.27
C ASP A 175 21.33 -1.49 9.10
N HIS A 176 21.83 -0.41 8.50
CA HIS A 176 23.25 -0.27 8.17
C HIS A 176 23.94 0.81 9.00
N LEU A 177 25.22 0.57 9.32
CA LEU A 177 26.10 1.61 9.82
C LEU A 177 26.50 2.54 8.68
N LEU A 178 26.06 3.80 8.75
CA LEU A 178 26.26 4.81 7.71
C LEU A 178 27.09 5.99 8.24
N SER A 179 27.74 6.71 7.32
CA SER A 179 28.30 8.02 7.66
C SER A 179 27.18 9.04 7.84
N LEU A 180 27.40 10.05 8.69
CA LEU A 180 26.42 11.13 8.93
C LEU A 180 25.94 11.78 7.64
N LYS A 181 26.87 12.06 6.71
CA LYS A 181 26.52 12.60 5.39
C LYS A 181 25.56 11.70 4.62
N LYS A 182 25.79 10.38 4.61
CA LYS A 182 24.94 9.43 3.90
C LYS A 182 23.58 9.28 4.57
N MET A 183 23.52 9.37 5.89
CA MET A 183 22.26 9.44 6.63
C MET A 183 21.45 10.67 6.22
N ASP A 184 22.07 11.85 6.19
CA ASP A 184 21.41 13.10 5.80
C ASP A 184 20.92 13.07 4.34
N ASP A 185 21.72 12.49 3.43
CA ASP A 185 21.34 12.35 2.03
C ASP A 185 20.12 11.41 1.86
N ILE A 186 20.04 10.31 2.61
CA ILE A 186 18.88 9.41 2.59
C ILE A 186 17.64 10.10 3.17
N LYS A 187 17.78 10.76 4.34
CA LYS A 187 16.67 11.52 4.95
C LYS A 187 16.12 12.55 3.98
N ARG A 188 17.00 13.31 3.33
CA ARG A 188 16.61 14.32 2.33
C ARG A 188 15.88 13.68 1.15
N HIS A 189 16.41 12.59 0.60
CA HIS A 189 15.77 11.88 -0.50
C HIS A 189 14.36 11.38 -0.15
N ILE A 190 14.17 10.84 1.05
CA ILE A 190 12.86 10.38 1.54
C ILE A 190 11.88 11.55 1.63
N VAL A 191 12.30 12.64 2.27
CA VAL A 191 11.48 13.84 2.47
C VAL A 191 11.06 14.47 1.14
N GLU A 192 12.02 14.66 0.22
CA GLU A 192 11.78 15.23 -1.11
C GLU A 192 10.87 14.35 -1.96
N THR A 193 11.06 13.03 -1.93
CA THR A 193 10.26 12.10 -2.73
C THR A 193 8.83 12.01 -2.24
N LEU A 194 8.63 11.94 -0.92
CA LEU A 194 7.29 11.86 -0.33
C LEU A 194 6.59 13.23 -0.27
N GLY A 195 7.35 14.32 -0.31
CA GLY A 195 6.80 15.68 -0.23
C GLY A 195 6.34 16.06 1.17
N VAL A 196 6.92 15.45 2.20
CA VAL A 196 6.63 15.73 3.61
C VAL A 196 7.45 16.90 4.13
N SER A 197 7.09 17.43 5.30
CA SER A 197 7.76 18.62 5.85
C SER A 197 9.15 18.34 6.45
N SER A 198 9.32 17.21 7.14
CA SER A 198 10.58 16.82 7.74
C SER A 198 10.68 15.31 7.91
N PHE A 199 11.90 14.80 8.12
CA PHE A 199 12.10 13.38 8.43
C PHE A 199 11.55 13.02 9.82
N ASP A 200 11.37 13.99 10.72
CA ASP A 200 10.89 13.73 12.08
C ASP A 200 9.36 13.50 12.12
N GLU A 201 8.63 13.90 11.06
CA GLU A 201 7.19 13.65 10.87
C GLU A 201 6.92 12.22 10.39
N GLN A 202 7.26 11.28 11.25
CA GLN A 202 7.20 9.85 11.02
C GLN A 202 5.78 9.34 10.67
N GLU A 203 4.72 9.93 11.22
CA GLU A 203 3.33 9.61 10.86
C GLU A 203 2.97 10.03 9.43
N GLU A 204 3.41 11.22 9.02
CA GLU A 204 3.17 11.76 7.67
C GLU A 204 3.87 10.89 6.63
N ILE A 205 5.14 10.54 6.89
CA ILE A 205 5.93 9.67 6.03
C ILE A 205 5.28 8.30 5.90
N TYR A 206 4.96 7.65 7.03
CA TYR A 206 4.35 6.33 6.99
C TYR A 206 3.03 6.33 6.22
N SER A 207 2.16 7.29 6.51
CA SER A 207 0.85 7.40 5.87
C SER A 207 0.96 7.59 4.35
N GLU A 208 1.88 8.44 3.90
CA GLU A 208 2.11 8.70 2.49
C GLU A 208 2.76 7.50 1.78
N GLU A 209 3.71 6.83 2.42
CA GLU A 209 4.37 5.63 1.90
C GLU A 209 3.37 4.49 1.71
N ILE A 210 2.55 4.19 2.73
CA ILE A 210 1.49 3.17 2.64
C ILE A 210 0.47 3.53 1.56
N ARG A 211 0.09 4.81 1.43
CA ARG A 211 -0.82 5.26 0.37
C ARG A 211 -0.24 5.00 -1.03
N ARG A 212 1.03 5.33 -1.25
CA ARG A 212 1.71 5.13 -2.55
C ARG A 212 1.94 3.66 -2.86
N LEU A 213 2.32 2.84 -1.87
CA LEU A 213 2.40 1.39 -2.01
C LEU A 213 1.05 0.78 -2.38
N GLY A 214 -0.04 1.27 -1.77
CA GLY A 214 -1.41 0.91 -2.12
C GLY A 214 -1.69 1.11 -3.61
N ILE A 215 -1.42 2.32 -4.11
CA ILE A 215 -1.61 2.67 -5.53
C ILE A 215 -0.76 1.77 -6.44
N LEU A 216 0.50 1.55 -6.10
CA LEU A 216 1.42 0.71 -6.88
C LEU A 216 0.88 -0.72 -7.03
N PHE A 217 0.52 -1.36 -5.92
CA PHE A 217 0.06 -2.74 -5.95
C PHE A 217 -1.36 -2.88 -6.50
N ASP A 218 -2.22 -1.88 -6.34
CA ASP A 218 -3.48 -1.78 -7.08
C ASP A 218 -3.22 -1.77 -8.60
N CYS A 219 -2.26 -0.96 -9.08
CA CYS A 219 -1.89 -0.92 -10.49
C CYS A 219 -1.41 -2.29 -10.98
N PHE A 220 -0.52 -2.96 -10.24
CA PHE A 220 -0.08 -4.32 -10.58
C PHE A 220 -1.25 -5.32 -10.64
N ALA A 221 -2.14 -5.31 -9.65
CA ALA A 221 -3.29 -6.20 -9.60
C ALA A 221 -4.27 -5.98 -10.77
N ILE A 222 -4.49 -4.73 -11.17
CA ILE A 222 -5.40 -4.38 -12.27
C ILE A 222 -4.78 -4.69 -13.62
N LEU A 223 -3.53 -4.25 -13.85
CA LEU A 223 -2.88 -4.34 -15.17
C LEU A 223 -2.40 -5.76 -15.51
N SER A 224 -2.26 -6.64 -14.53
CA SER A 224 -1.85 -8.03 -14.74
C SER A 224 -2.98 -8.97 -15.16
N LYS A 225 -4.25 -8.54 -15.07
CA LYS A 225 -5.41 -9.32 -15.53
C LYS A 225 -5.28 -9.73 -17.00
#